data_AF-A0A846M619-F1
#
_entry.id   AF-A0A846M619-F1
#
_cell.length_a   1.000
_cell.length_b   1.000
_cell.length_c   1.000
_cell.angle_alpha   90.00
_cell.angle_beta   90.00
_cell.angle_gamma   90.00
#
_symmetry.space_group_name_H-M   'P 1'
#
loop_
_entity.id
_entity.type
_entity.pdbx_description
1 polymer ?
#
loop_
_entity_poly.entity_id
_entity_poly.type
_entity_poly.pdbx_seq_one_letter_code
_entity_poly.pdbx_strand_id
1 'polypeptide(L)'
;MSELQPGTESGTEFDPRPILDALERHRVDYVMVGGYAARMHGARRPTSDIDVAPKITRENLDRVAAALRDLSARVRTEEVPEGLPFSATGGACRATGC
;
A
#
# COMPACT_ATOMS: atom_id res chain seq x y z
N MET A 1 44.77 1.66 -13.27
CA MET A 1 43.68 0.79 -13.74
C MET A 1 42.36 1.44 -13.33
N SER A 2 41.75 2.14 -14.28
CA SER A 2 40.29 2.34 -14.38
C SER A 2 39.63 0.94 -14.35
N GLU A 3 38.48 0.64 -13.76
CA GLU A 3 37.23 1.39 -13.65
C GLU A 3 36.44 0.90 -12.42
N LEU A 4 35.91 1.84 -11.63
CA LEU A 4 34.69 1.59 -10.86
C LEU A 4 33.55 1.93 -11.82
N GLN A 5 32.80 0.95 -12.31
CA GLN A 5 31.56 1.24 -13.03
C GLN A 5 30.45 1.45 -12.00
N PRO A 6 29.88 2.67 -11.85
CA PRO A 6 28.60 2.82 -11.19
C PRO A 6 27.53 2.41 -12.19
N GLY A 7 27.08 1.15 -12.09
CA GLY A 7 25.77 0.78 -12.62
C GLY A 7 24.71 1.53 -11.82
N THR A 8 24.43 2.78 -12.22
CA THR A 8 23.29 3.54 -11.71
C THR A 8 22.04 2.95 -12.33
N GLU A 9 21.56 1.85 -11.75
CA GLU A 9 20.13 1.64 -11.73
C GLU A 9 19.63 2.43 -10.53
N SER A 10 19.20 3.67 -10.74
CA SER A 10 18.46 4.41 -9.72
C SER A 10 17.11 3.71 -9.53
N GLY A 11 17.11 2.59 -8.82
CA GLY A 11 15.90 1.99 -8.29
C GLY A 11 15.30 3.02 -7.37
N THR A 12 14.25 3.70 -7.82
CA THR A 12 13.60 4.77 -7.09
C THR A 12 13.29 4.28 -5.67
N GLU A 13 13.77 4.99 -4.66
CA GLU A 13 13.42 4.73 -3.27
C GLU A 13 11.89 4.67 -3.15
N PHE A 14 11.36 3.73 -2.37
CA PHE A 14 9.92 3.58 -2.19
C PHE A 14 9.31 4.88 -1.64
N ASP A 15 8.37 5.46 -2.40
CA ASP A 15 7.64 6.66 -2.01
C ASP A 15 6.19 6.31 -1.63
N PRO A 16 5.80 6.40 -0.34
CA PRO A 16 4.45 6.09 0.10
C PRO A 16 3.45 7.23 -0.14
N ARG A 17 3.92 8.45 -0.45
CA ARG A 17 3.07 9.66 -0.48
C ARG A 17 1.88 9.52 -1.44
N PRO A 18 2.02 9.00 -2.67
CA PRO A 18 0.88 8.86 -3.58
C PRO A 18 -0.23 7.95 -3.02
N ILE A 19 0.15 6.91 -2.25
CA ILE A 19 -0.80 5.97 -1.66
C ILE A 19 -1.53 6.63 -0.48
N LEU A 20 -0.78 7.31 0.40
CA LEU A 20 -1.37 8.03 1.53
C LEU A 20 -2.28 9.16 1.06
N ASP A 21 -1.85 9.94 0.07
CA ASP A 21 -2.66 11.01 -0.51
C ASP A 21 -3.99 10.50 -1.07
N ALA A 22 -4.02 9.31 -1.67
CA ALA A 22 -5.27 8.71 -2.12
C ALA A 22 -6.19 8.33 -0.95
N LEU A 23 -5.65 7.72 0.11
CA LEU A 23 -6.43 7.40 1.31
C LEU A 23 -7.02 8.66 1.96
N GLU A 24 -6.22 9.73 2.07
CA GLU A 24 -6.65 11.02 2.61
C GLU A 24 -7.71 11.71 1.72
N ARG A 25 -7.52 11.73 0.40
CA ARG A 25 -8.51 12.28 -0.56
C ARG A 25 -9.88 11.62 -0.40
N HIS A 26 -9.90 10.32 -0.16
CA HIS A 26 -11.12 9.54 0.05
C HIS A 26 -11.62 9.55 1.50
N ARG A 27 -10.94 10.24 2.42
CA ARG A 27 -11.27 10.34 3.86
C ARG A 27 -11.41 8.96 4.51
N VAL A 28 -10.45 8.09 4.25
CA VAL A 28 -10.36 6.79 4.91
C VAL A 28 -9.95 6.99 6.37
N ASP A 29 -10.70 6.39 7.29
CA ASP A 29 -10.30 6.27 8.70
C ASP A 29 -9.39 5.05 8.84
N TYR A 30 -8.08 5.27 9.01
CA TYR A 30 -7.09 4.20 9.18
C TYR A 30 -5.99 4.59 10.16
N VAL A 31 -5.27 3.57 10.64
CA VAL A 31 -3.99 3.74 11.31
C VAL A 31 -2.90 3.07 10.48
N MET A 32 -1.76 3.74 10.32
CA MET A 32 -0.58 3.12 9.69
C MET A 32 0.06 2.15 10.68
N VAL A 33 0.41 0.97 10.19
CA VAL A 33 1.05 -0.10 10.97
C VAL A 33 2.26 -0.64 10.19
N GLY A 34 2.89 -1.70 10.68
CA GLY A 34 3.90 -2.44 9.94
C GLY A 34 5.27 -1.76 9.84
N GLY A 35 6.03 -2.17 8.82
CA GLY A 35 7.45 -1.84 8.68
C GLY A 35 7.71 -0.35 8.48
N TYR A 36 6.86 0.33 7.70
CA TYR A 36 7.00 1.77 7.46
C TYR A 36 6.76 2.59 8.74
N ALA A 37 5.72 2.26 9.51
CA ALA A 37 5.49 2.88 10.83
C ALA A 37 6.70 2.68 11.76
N ALA A 38 7.29 1.48 11.80
CA ALA A 38 8.49 1.22 12.58
C ALA A 38 9.70 2.06 12.12
N ARG A 39 9.88 2.29 10.81
CA ARG A 39 10.93 3.17 10.28
C ARG A 39 10.74 4.63 10.72
N MET A 40 9.50 5.12 10.77
CA MET A 40 9.20 6.47 11.29
C MET A 40 9.62 6.62 12.77
N HIS A 41 9.73 5.52 13.51
CA HIS A 41 10.23 5.48 14.89
C HIS A 41 11.70 5.06 15.02
N GLY A 42 12.47 5.06 13.92
CA GLY A 42 13.93 4.85 13.93
C GLY A 42 14.39 3.40 13.70
N ALA A 43 13.49 2.47 13.38
CA ALA A 43 13.88 1.11 13.03
C ALA A 43 14.62 1.08 11.67
N ARG A 44 15.64 0.22 11.55
CA ARG A 44 16.42 0.01 10.31
C ARG A 44 16.01 -1.29 9.62
N ARG A 45 14.73 -1.44 9.30
CA ARG A 45 14.20 -2.62 8.58
C ARG A 45 13.91 -2.26 7.13
N PRO A 46 14.37 -3.04 6.13
CA PRO A 46 13.94 -2.85 4.75
C PRO A 46 12.43 -3.05 4.64
N THR A 47 11.74 -2.12 3.99
CA THR A 47 10.30 -2.14 3.72
C THR A 47 10.09 -1.30 2.46
N SER A 48 9.21 -1.76 1.57
CA SER A 48 8.92 -1.10 0.29
C SER A 48 7.40 -1.08 0.04
N ASP A 49 6.66 -1.04 1.15
CA ASP A 49 5.22 -1.16 1.28
C ASP A 49 4.74 -0.29 2.44
N ILE A 50 3.44 -0.06 2.47
CA ILE A 50 2.75 0.50 3.63
C ILE A 50 1.61 -0.43 4.04
N ASP A 51 1.49 -0.65 5.34
CA ASP A 51 0.39 -1.39 5.92
C ASP A 51 -0.53 -0.41 6.65
N VAL A 52 -1.84 -0.57 6.43
CA VAL A 52 -2.85 0.24 7.11
C VAL A 52 -3.95 -0.66 7.69
N ALA A 53 -4.41 -0.33 8.89
CA ALA A 53 -5.57 -0.96 9.49
C ALA A 53 -6.76 0.03 9.44
N PRO A 54 -7.71 -0.16 8.50
CA PRO A 54 -8.88 0.71 8.41
C PRO A 54 -9.91 0.35 9.47
N LYS A 55 -10.69 1.34 9.92
CA LYS A 55 -11.89 1.09 10.72
C LYS A 55 -12.89 0.25 9.92
N ILE A 56 -13.29 -0.92 10.43
CA ILE A 56 -14.14 -1.92 9.73
C ILE A 56 -15.65 -1.58 9.70
N THR A 57 -16.00 -0.32 9.42
CA THR A 57 -17.38 0.08 9.11
C THR A 57 -17.62 -0.05 7.61
N ARG A 58 -18.88 -0.31 7.21
CA ARG A 58 -19.22 -0.44 5.78
C ARG A 58 -18.84 0.81 4.98
N GLU A 59 -19.19 1.98 5.51
CA GLU A 59 -18.89 3.27 4.89
C GLU A 59 -17.37 3.47 4.69
N ASN A 60 -16.57 3.19 5.71
CA ASN A 60 -15.12 3.37 5.60
C ASN A 60 -14.49 2.36 4.63
N LEU A 61 -14.98 1.12 4.61
CA LEU A 61 -14.52 0.12 3.64
C LEU A 61 -14.92 0.48 2.19
N ASP A 62 -16.06 1.14 1.99
CA ASP A 62 -16.44 1.68 0.68
C ASP A 62 -15.47 2.81 0.24
N ARG A 63 -14.99 3.63 1.18
CA ARG A 63 -13.94 4.65 0.93
C ARG A 63 -12.60 4.01 0.59
N VAL A 64 -12.18 2.97 1.33
CA VAL A 64 -10.97 2.19 1.02
C VAL A 64 -11.05 1.64 -0.40
N ALA A 65 -12.18 1.02 -0.76
CA ALA A 65 -12.37 0.47 -2.09
C ALA A 65 -12.32 1.56 -3.18
N ALA A 66 -12.82 2.76 -2.90
CA ALA A 66 -12.73 3.90 -3.82
C ALA A 66 -11.28 4.39 -4.00
N ALA A 67 -10.52 4.50 -2.91
CA ALA A 67 -9.10 4.89 -2.97
C ALA A 67 -8.24 3.89 -3.73
N LEU A 68 -8.46 2.58 -3.52
CA LEU A 68 -7.75 1.54 -4.25
C LEU A 68 -8.07 1.56 -5.75
N ARG A 69 -9.29 1.91 -6.13
CA ARG A 69 -9.65 2.13 -7.55
C ARG A 69 -8.99 3.38 -8.14
N ASP A 70 -8.94 4.50 -7.40
CA ASP A 70 -8.25 5.72 -7.81
C ASP A 70 -6.75 5.46 -8.09
N LEU A 71 -6.13 4.62 -7.25
CA LEU A 71 -4.76 4.15 -7.42
C LEU A 71 -4.57 3.13 -8.55
N SER A 72 -5.63 2.70 -9.23
CA SER A 72 -5.60 1.57 -10.18
C SER A 72 -4.96 0.31 -9.58
N ALA A 73 -5.20 0.07 -8.28
CA ALA A 73 -4.57 -1.01 -7.53
C ALA A 73 -4.96 -2.40 -8.07
N ARG A 74 -4.06 -3.36 -7.88
CA ARG A 74 -4.23 -4.76 -8.25
C ARG A 74 -4.02 -5.67 -7.05
N VAL A 75 -4.76 -6.76 -7.00
CA VAL A 75 -4.57 -7.81 -6.00
C VAL A 75 -3.33 -8.60 -6.39
N ARG A 76 -2.30 -8.52 -5.57
CA ARG A 76 -1.08 -9.31 -5.73
C ARG A 76 -1.40 -10.78 -5.46
N THR A 77 -1.03 -11.66 -6.40
CA THR A 77 -1.10 -13.11 -6.22
C THR A 77 0.25 -13.72 -6.65
N GLU A 78 0.54 -14.94 -6.21
CA GLU A 78 1.74 -15.66 -6.65
C GLU A 78 1.60 -16.18 -8.09
N GLU A 79 0.38 -16.50 -8.51
CA GLU A 79 0.06 -17.09 -9.81
C GLU A 79 0.01 -16.06 -10.95
N VAL A 80 -0.32 -14.80 -10.64
CA VAL A 80 -0.46 -13.71 -11.63
C VAL A 80 0.46 -12.56 -11.21
N PRO A 81 1.70 -12.51 -11.73
CA PRO A 81 2.69 -11.50 -11.36
C PRO A 81 2.23 -10.05 -11.60
N GLU A 82 1.42 -9.83 -12.63
CA GLU A 82 0.86 -8.51 -12.97
C GLU A 82 -0.28 -8.08 -12.03
N GLY A 83 -0.80 -9.02 -11.23
CA GLY A 83 -1.90 -8.80 -10.29
C GLY A 83 -3.29 -8.81 -10.94
N LEU A 84 -4.26 -9.32 -10.17
CA LEU A 84 -5.66 -9.34 -10.58
C LEU A 84 -6.31 -7.96 -10.41
N PRO A 85 -7.30 -7.59 -11.25
CA PRO A 85 -8.01 -6.32 -11.08
C PRO A 85 -8.70 -6.24 -9.71
N PHE A 86 -8.58 -5.10 -9.04
CA PHE A 86 -9.33 -4.85 -7.81
C PHE A 86 -10.77 -4.43 -8.14
N SER A 87 -11.72 -5.37 -8.02
CA SER A 87 -13.16 -5.14 -8.30
C SER A 87 -14.05 -5.15 -7.04
N ALA A 88 -13.44 -5.17 -5.85
CA ALA A 88 -14.17 -5.29 -4.59
C ALA A 88 -15.02 -4.05 -4.24
N THR A 89 -16.19 -4.31 -3.65
CA THR A 89 -17.01 -3.33 -2.91
C THR A 89 -16.70 -3.44 -1.42
N GLY A 90 -17.01 -2.43 -0.59
CA GLY A 90 -16.59 -2.40 0.82
C GLY A 90 -17.05 -3.60 1.66
N GLY A 91 -18.09 -4.33 1.23
CA GLY A 91 -18.50 -5.59 1.82
C GLY A 91 -17.49 -6.73 1.68
N ALA A 92 -16.72 -6.76 0.58
CA ALA A 92 -15.67 -7.75 0.33
C ALA A 92 -14.35 -7.44 1.06
N CYS A 93 -14.17 -6.21 1.56
CA CYS A 93 -13.02 -5.83 2.40
C CYS A 93 -13.20 -6.19 3.89
N ARG A 94 -14.32 -6.82 4.27
CA ARG A 94 -14.43 -7.45 5.58
C ARG A 94 -13.69 -8.77 5.52
N ALA A 95 -12.58 -8.89 6.26
CA ALA A 95 -12.12 -10.20 6.66
C ALA A 95 -13.28 -10.86 7.44
N THR A 96 -13.91 -11.86 6.84
CA THR A 96 -14.77 -12.79 7.56
C THR A 96 -13.94 -13.34 8.71
N GLY A 97 -14.48 -13.20 9.93
CA GLY A 97 -13.76 -13.28 11.21
C GLY A 97 -12.67 -14.34 11.34
N CYS A 98 -11.58 -13.93 11.98
CA CYS A 98 -11.07 -14.71 13.10
C CYS A 98 -12.00 -14.53 14.31
#